data_AF-J7SJ64-F1
#
_entry.id   AF-J7SJ64-F1
#
_cell.length_a   1.000
_cell.length_b   1.000
_cell.length_c   1.000
_cell.angle_alpha   90.00
_cell.angle_beta   90.00
_cell.angle_gamma   90.00
#
_symmetry.space_group_name_H-M   'P 1'
#
loop_
_entity.id
_entity.type
_entity.pdbx_description
1 polymer ?
#
loop_
_entity_poly.entity_id
_entity_poly.type
_entity_poly.pdbx_seq_one_letter_code
_entity_poly.pdbx_strand_id
1 'polypeptide(L)'
;MNIFSKLFRSRDKPMNHLGGLSFLFGQTAAGKAVNERTAMQTTAVYACVRILAESIAGLPLHVYVYKGQGKERVPEHPLYFLLHDAPNPEMTSFIFRETLMSHLLLWGNAYAQILRDGRGRVLGLYPLLPDKMEVSRDSRTGELYYTYTRTTEENPNFVDKGQIRLRREDVLHIPGLGFDGLVGYSPIAMAKNAIGIALATEEYGAAFFKNGARPGGVLEHPGVLKDPSKLRESWHAVYGGTMNTGRIAVLEEGVKYQQIAIP
;
A
#
# COMPACT_ATOMS: atom_id res chain seq x y z
N MET A 1 -49.34 -12.82 -13.35
CA MET A 1 -48.28 -12.11 -14.10
C MET A 1 -48.50 -10.61 -13.88
N ASN A 2 -47.78 -9.99 -12.95
CA ASN A 2 -48.18 -8.69 -12.38
C ASN A 2 -47.59 -7.51 -13.20
N ILE A 3 -48.47 -6.83 -13.93
CA ILE A 3 -48.17 -5.81 -14.96
C ILE A 3 -47.62 -4.51 -14.32
N PHE A 4 -47.84 -4.30 -13.02
CA PHE A 4 -47.39 -3.11 -12.29
C PHE A 4 -45.94 -3.18 -11.76
N SER A 5 -45.28 -4.33 -11.86
CA SER A 5 -43.87 -4.48 -11.42
C SER A 5 -42.85 -3.77 -12.32
N LYS A 6 -43.25 -3.35 -13.52
CA LYS A 6 -42.40 -2.62 -14.46
C LYS A 6 -42.41 -1.10 -14.28
N LEU A 7 -43.36 -0.54 -13.51
CA LEU A 7 -43.43 0.92 -13.29
C LEU A 7 -42.48 1.44 -12.19
N PHE A 8 -41.95 0.57 -11.33
CA PHE A 8 -41.04 0.93 -10.24
C PHE A 8 -39.60 0.46 -10.42
N ARG A 9 -39.24 -0.07 -11.60
CA ARG A 9 -37.83 -0.32 -11.92
C ARG A 9 -37.22 0.97 -12.45
N SER A 10 -36.31 1.55 -11.66
CA SER A 10 -35.38 2.58 -12.13
C SER A 10 -34.78 2.11 -13.46
N ARG A 11 -35.02 2.86 -14.53
CA ARG A 11 -34.36 2.69 -15.83
C ARG A 11 -32.85 2.67 -15.60
N ASP A 12 -32.18 1.70 -16.20
CA ASP A 12 -30.74 1.47 -16.30
C ASP A 12 -29.90 2.14 -15.20
N LYS A 13 -29.67 1.38 -14.11
CA LYS A 13 -28.64 1.76 -13.14
C LYS A 13 -27.28 1.62 -13.83
N PRO A 14 -26.41 2.66 -13.84
CA PRO A 14 -25.10 2.55 -14.45
C PRO A 14 -24.33 1.39 -13.84
N MET A 15 -23.89 0.46 -14.69
CA MET A 15 -22.98 -0.61 -14.31
C MET A 15 -21.55 -0.06 -14.41
N ASN A 16 -21.09 0.61 -13.36
CA ASN A 16 -19.68 0.94 -13.25
C ASN A 16 -18.91 -0.38 -13.12
N HIS A 17 -18.15 -0.74 -14.16
CA HIS A 17 -17.27 -1.90 -14.18
C HIS A 17 -15.85 -1.38 -14.38
N LEU A 18 -15.06 -1.40 -13.31
CA LEU A 18 -13.62 -1.27 -13.40
C LEU A 18 -13.07 -2.69 -13.56
N GLY A 19 -12.77 -3.08 -14.79
CA GLY A 19 -12.03 -4.31 -15.04
C GLY A 19 -10.62 -4.19 -14.44
N GLY A 20 -10.28 -5.08 -13.50
CA GLY A 20 -8.93 -5.51 -13.09
C GLY A 20 -7.87 -4.49 -12.68
N LEU A 21 -8.08 -3.19 -12.83
CA LEU A 21 -7.05 -2.15 -12.67
C LEU A 21 -7.14 -1.43 -11.31
N SER A 22 -7.47 -2.15 -10.24
CA SER A 22 -7.56 -1.53 -8.90
C SER A 22 -6.22 -0.95 -8.43
N PHE A 23 -5.09 -1.43 -8.98
CA PHE A 23 -3.75 -1.00 -8.58
C PHE A 23 -2.76 -0.99 -9.75
N LEU A 24 -2.57 0.15 -10.42
CA LEU A 24 -1.51 0.33 -11.43
C LEU A 24 -0.11 0.55 -10.78
N PHE A 25 0.27 -0.35 -9.87
CA PHE A 25 1.64 -0.46 -9.38
C PHE A 25 2.57 -0.93 -10.51
N GLY A 26 3.86 -0.58 -10.44
CA GLY A 26 4.81 -0.97 -11.48
C GLY A 26 6.08 -0.14 -11.50
N GLN A 27 6.87 -0.31 -12.56
CA GLN A 27 8.06 0.51 -12.79
C GLN A 27 7.67 1.96 -13.06
N THR A 28 8.45 2.86 -12.49
CA THR A 28 8.32 4.31 -12.65
C THR A 28 9.25 4.81 -13.75
N ALA A 29 9.07 6.06 -14.18
CA ALA A 29 10.00 6.70 -15.12
C ALA A 29 11.46 6.74 -14.63
N ALA A 30 11.67 6.70 -13.31
CA ALA A 30 12.99 6.62 -12.67
C ALA A 30 13.55 5.18 -12.57
N GLY A 31 12.87 4.18 -13.13
CA GLY A 31 13.29 2.77 -13.11
C GLY A 31 13.10 2.06 -11.77
N LYS A 32 12.55 2.73 -10.75
CA LYS A 32 12.23 2.12 -9.45
C LYS A 32 10.83 1.52 -9.45
N ALA A 33 10.67 0.36 -8.82
CA ALA A 33 9.38 -0.27 -8.61
C ALA A 33 8.69 0.34 -7.39
N VAL A 34 7.48 0.86 -7.59
CA VAL A 34 6.69 1.48 -6.51
C VAL A 34 5.44 0.66 -6.22
N ASN A 35 5.33 0.23 -4.97
CA ASN A 35 4.16 -0.40 -4.35
C ASN A 35 4.02 0.11 -2.91
N GLU A 36 3.02 -0.37 -2.18
CA GLU A 36 2.78 0.03 -0.79
C GLU A 36 4.01 -0.17 0.13
N ARG A 37 4.76 -1.26 -0.06
CA ARG A 37 5.92 -1.60 0.78
C ARG A 37 7.11 -0.71 0.46
N THR A 38 7.46 -0.55 -0.81
CA THR A 38 8.59 0.30 -1.22
C THR A 38 8.27 1.78 -1.00
N ALA A 39 7.02 2.20 -1.18
CA ALA A 39 6.61 3.57 -0.86
C ALA A 39 6.76 3.88 0.64
N MET A 40 6.39 2.96 1.52
CA MET A 40 6.57 3.13 2.98
C MET A 40 8.04 3.18 3.43
N GLN A 41 9.01 2.82 2.56
CA GLN A 41 10.43 3.04 2.83
C GLN A 41 10.86 4.49 2.63
N THR A 42 10.10 5.27 1.85
CA THR A 42 10.32 6.71 1.73
C THR A 42 9.86 7.42 3.01
N THR A 43 10.78 8.14 3.65
CA THR A 43 10.52 8.82 4.93
C THR A 43 9.31 9.76 4.90
N ALA A 44 9.14 10.50 3.81
CA ALA A 44 8.00 11.41 3.62
C ALA A 44 6.66 10.65 3.56
N VAL A 45 6.60 9.52 2.85
CA VAL A 45 5.38 8.70 2.75
C VAL A 45 5.06 8.10 4.12
N TYR A 46 6.06 7.52 4.80
CA TYR A 46 5.89 6.96 6.14
C TYR A 46 5.35 8.00 7.12
N ALA A 47 5.93 9.20 7.16
CA ALA A 47 5.50 10.28 8.05
C ALA A 47 4.06 10.71 7.76
N CYS A 48 3.69 10.93 6.50
CA CYS A 48 2.34 11.31 6.10
C CYS A 48 1.30 10.25 6.48
N VAL A 49 1.58 8.98 6.16
CA VAL A 49 0.69 7.86 6.49
C VAL A 49 0.51 7.75 7.99
N ARG A 50 1.61 7.78 8.76
CA ARG A 50 1.59 7.69 10.22
C ARG A 50 0.80 8.84 10.85
N ILE A 51 1.10 10.09 10.50
CA ILE A 51 0.42 11.26 11.08
C ILE A 51 -1.08 11.20 10.83
N LEU A 52 -1.50 10.93 9.60
CA LEU A 52 -2.92 10.86 9.26
C LEU A 52 -3.62 9.68 9.93
N ALA A 53 -2.99 8.50 9.93
CA ALA A 53 -3.56 7.30 10.53
C ALA A 53 -3.70 7.41 12.05
N GLU A 54 -2.64 7.84 12.75
CA GLU A 54 -2.66 8.04 14.21
C GLU A 54 -3.64 9.15 14.61
N SER A 55 -3.71 10.25 13.84
CA SER A 55 -4.64 11.35 14.11
C SER A 55 -6.09 10.91 14.04
N ILE A 56 -6.47 10.13 13.01
CA ILE A 56 -7.84 9.60 12.88
C ILE A 56 -8.10 8.50 13.92
N ALA A 57 -7.12 7.65 14.20
CA ALA A 57 -7.23 6.59 15.19
C ALA A 57 -7.49 7.12 16.61
N GLY A 58 -6.89 8.26 16.95
CA GLY A 58 -7.05 8.95 18.22
C GLY A 58 -8.46 9.53 18.46
N LEU A 59 -9.31 9.60 17.45
CA LEU A 59 -10.69 10.07 17.57
C LEU A 59 -11.62 8.91 17.96
N PRO A 60 -12.19 8.89 19.19
CA PRO A 60 -13.08 7.82 19.61
C PRO A 60 -14.42 7.89 18.86
N LEU A 61 -14.94 6.72 18.47
CA LEU A 61 -16.27 6.60 17.86
C LEU A 61 -17.30 6.26 18.93
N HIS A 62 -18.16 7.23 19.25
CA HIS A 62 -19.29 7.03 20.16
C HIS A 62 -20.57 6.74 19.38
N VAL A 63 -21.40 5.84 19.92
CA VAL A 63 -22.75 5.56 19.39
C VAL A 63 -23.75 6.51 20.01
N TYR A 64 -24.60 7.11 19.16
CA TYR A 64 -25.67 8.02 19.56
C TYR A 64 -27.01 7.54 19.00
N VAL A 65 -28.09 7.80 19.74
CA VAL A 65 -29.47 7.66 19.28
C VAL A 65 -30.12 9.03 19.23
N TYR A 66 -30.92 9.26 18.18
CA TYR A 66 -31.76 10.44 18.09
C TYR A 66 -32.97 10.28 19.00
N LYS A 67 -33.13 11.18 19.96
CA LYS A 67 -34.32 11.29 20.81
C LYS A 67 -34.94 12.66 20.62
N GLY A 68 -36.03 12.74 19.85
CA GLY A 68 -36.89 13.94 19.70
C GLY A 68 -36.15 15.26 19.44
N GLN A 69 -35.68 15.88 20.53
CA GLN A 69 -35.01 17.19 20.54
C GLN A 69 -33.46 17.12 20.48
N GLY A 70 -32.83 15.93 20.43
CA GLY A 70 -31.37 15.84 20.42
C GLY A 70 -30.79 14.46 20.16
N LYS A 71 -29.48 14.34 20.37
CA LYS A 71 -28.71 13.09 20.31
C LYS A 71 -28.24 12.73 21.71
N GLU A 72 -28.41 11.48 22.09
CA GLU A 72 -27.91 10.95 23.36
C GLU A 72 -26.94 9.82 23.10
N ARG A 73 -25.80 9.82 23.81
CA ARG A 73 -24.81 8.74 23.72
C ARG A 73 -25.39 7.48 24.35
N VAL A 74 -25.16 6.32 23.73
CA VAL A 74 -25.69 5.02 24.20
C VAL A 74 -24.54 4.03 24.42
N PRO A 75 -23.86 4.06 25.58
CA PRO A 75 -22.78 3.13 25.90
C PRO A 75 -23.20 1.66 25.93
N GLU A 76 -24.46 1.39 26.24
CA GLU A 76 -25.02 0.04 26.37
C GLU A 76 -25.32 -0.62 25.02
N HIS A 77 -25.22 0.14 23.91
CA HIS A 77 -25.46 -0.39 22.59
C HIS A 77 -24.35 -1.40 22.22
N PRO A 78 -24.66 -2.59 21.67
CA PRO A 78 -23.63 -3.60 21.37
C PRO A 78 -22.49 -3.11 20.46
N LEU A 79 -22.79 -2.22 19.51
CA LEU A 79 -21.78 -1.61 18.63
C LEU A 79 -20.87 -0.61 19.35
N TYR A 80 -21.27 -0.08 20.51
CA TYR A 80 -20.49 0.90 21.23
C TYR A 80 -19.11 0.33 21.57
N PHE A 81 -19.07 -0.84 22.23
CA PHE A 81 -17.82 -1.51 22.58
C PHE A 81 -16.95 -1.80 21.35
N LEU A 82 -17.54 -2.30 20.26
CA LEU A 82 -16.80 -2.66 19.05
C LEU A 82 -16.16 -1.45 18.36
N LEU A 83 -16.87 -0.32 18.32
CA LEU A 83 -16.39 0.89 17.64
C LEU A 83 -15.51 1.77 18.55
N HIS A 84 -15.78 1.77 19.85
CA HIS A 84 -15.10 2.61 20.82
C HIS A 84 -13.87 1.93 21.46
N ASP A 85 -13.97 0.67 21.87
CA ASP A 85 -12.98 0.01 22.72
C ASP A 85 -12.14 -1.00 21.93
N ALA A 86 -12.78 -2.07 21.43
CA ALA A 86 -12.11 -3.17 20.75
C ALA A 86 -13.05 -3.84 19.72
N PRO A 87 -12.73 -3.77 18.41
CA PRO A 87 -13.56 -4.36 17.36
C PRO A 87 -13.44 -5.88 17.28
N ASN A 88 -12.38 -6.44 17.85
CA ASN A 88 -12.14 -7.87 17.96
C ASN A 88 -11.14 -8.12 19.12
N PRO A 89 -10.90 -9.38 19.53
CA PRO A 89 -9.99 -9.71 20.63
C PRO A 89 -8.50 -9.44 20.36
N GLU A 90 -8.10 -9.21 19.11
CA GLU A 90 -6.69 -9.11 18.69
C GLU A 90 -6.17 -7.67 18.67
N MET A 91 -7.07 -6.68 18.60
CA MET A 91 -6.69 -5.27 18.45
C MET A 91 -7.66 -4.31 19.14
N THR A 92 -7.15 -3.15 19.52
CA THR A 92 -7.97 -2.04 20.02
C THR A 92 -8.66 -1.30 18.87
N SER A 93 -9.68 -0.51 19.20
CA SER A 93 -10.37 0.33 18.22
C SER A 93 -9.45 1.37 17.58
N PHE A 94 -8.41 1.82 18.31
CA PHE A 94 -7.35 2.69 17.80
C PHE A 94 -6.61 2.00 16.66
N ILE A 95 -6.03 0.82 16.92
CA ILE A 95 -5.25 0.05 15.92
C ILE A 95 -6.11 -0.27 14.69
N PHE A 96 -7.38 -0.61 14.91
CA PHE A 96 -8.31 -0.85 13.80
C PHE A 96 -8.50 0.36 12.91
N ARG A 97 -8.81 1.53 13.49
CA ARG A 97 -8.97 2.78 12.72
C ARG A 97 -7.67 3.20 12.04
N GLU A 98 -6.55 3.07 12.74
CA GLU A 98 -5.21 3.31 12.19
C GLU A 98 -4.99 2.44 10.96
N THR A 99 -5.24 1.13 11.07
CA THR A 99 -5.10 0.17 9.98
C THR A 99 -5.99 0.51 8.79
N LEU A 100 -7.27 0.82 9.03
CA LEU A 100 -8.19 1.21 7.94
C LEU A 100 -7.75 2.53 7.28
N MET A 101 -7.27 3.50 8.05
CA MET A 101 -6.77 4.75 7.49
C MET A 101 -5.49 4.52 6.67
N SER A 102 -4.56 3.69 7.15
CA SER A 102 -3.40 3.26 6.35
C SER A 102 -3.83 2.54 5.07
N HIS A 103 -4.87 1.70 5.13
CA HIS A 103 -5.42 1.03 3.96
C HIS A 103 -5.93 2.04 2.92
N LEU A 104 -6.66 3.08 3.36
CA LEU A 104 -7.10 4.17 2.49
C LEU A 104 -5.93 4.95 1.87
N LEU A 105 -4.87 5.23 2.64
CA LEU A 105 -3.75 6.04 2.16
C LEU A 105 -2.83 5.28 1.21
N LEU A 106 -2.72 3.96 1.37
CA LEU A 106 -1.83 3.13 0.55
C LEU A 106 -2.55 2.54 -0.66
N TRP A 107 -3.77 2.02 -0.47
CA TRP A 107 -4.56 1.34 -1.51
C TRP A 107 -5.80 2.13 -1.95
N GLY A 108 -6.10 3.28 -1.35
CA GLY A 108 -7.32 4.02 -1.70
C GLY A 108 -8.61 3.36 -1.23
N ASN A 109 -8.55 2.22 -0.55
CA ASN A 109 -9.71 1.43 -0.14
C ASN A 109 -9.42 0.77 1.20
N ALA A 110 -10.40 0.75 2.09
CA ALA A 110 -10.32 0.04 3.35
C ALA A 110 -11.52 -0.89 3.53
N TYR A 111 -11.22 -2.12 3.92
CA TYR A 111 -12.19 -3.19 4.07
C TYR A 111 -12.12 -3.77 5.47
N ALA A 112 -13.27 -4.09 6.04
CA ALA A 112 -13.37 -4.95 7.21
C ALA A 112 -14.50 -5.97 7.04
N GLN A 113 -14.23 -7.22 7.37
CA GLN A 113 -15.25 -8.25 7.49
C GLN A 113 -16.10 -7.97 8.72
N ILE A 114 -17.41 -8.04 8.56
CA ILE A 114 -18.39 -7.90 9.63
C ILE A 114 -18.83 -9.31 10.03
N LEU A 115 -18.46 -9.75 11.23
CA LEU A 115 -18.96 -11.01 11.78
C LEU A 115 -20.27 -10.77 12.51
N ARG A 116 -21.26 -11.64 12.28
CA ARG A 116 -22.58 -11.55 12.91
C ARG A 116 -22.99 -12.87 13.52
N ASP A 117 -23.78 -12.81 14.59
CA ASP A 117 -24.47 -13.99 15.11
C ASP A 117 -25.72 -14.34 14.29
N GLY A 118 -26.36 -15.47 14.60
CA GLY A 118 -27.59 -15.90 13.93
C GLY A 118 -28.79 -14.97 14.13
N ARG A 119 -28.69 -13.97 15.00
CA ARG A 119 -29.70 -12.91 15.20
C ARG A 119 -29.32 -11.60 14.50
N GLY A 120 -28.22 -11.58 13.73
CA GLY A 120 -27.73 -10.44 12.98
C GLY A 120 -26.93 -9.41 13.80
N ARG A 121 -26.67 -9.67 15.09
CA ARG A 121 -25.86 -8.79 15.94
C ARG A 121 -24.41 -8.87 15.51
N VAL A 122 -23.75 -7.73 15.34
CA VAL A 122 -22.33 -7.68 15.00
C VAL A 122 -21.51 -8.16 16.19
N LEU A 123 -20.66 -9.16 15.96
CA LEU A 123 -19.76 -9.76 16.96
C LEU A 123 -18.35 -9.18 16.87
N GLY A 124 -17.93 -8.74 15.68
CA GLY A 124 -16.62 -8.16 15.50
C GLY A 124 -16.38 -7.64 14.09
N LEU A 125 -15.32 -6.83 13.98
CA LEU A 125 -14.82 -6.27 12.72
C LEU A 125 -13.36 -6.67 12.54
N TYR A 126 -13.05 -7.27 11.41
CA TYR A 126 -11.69 -7.74 11.09
C TYR A 126 -11.20 -7.06 9.82
N PRO A 127 -10.12 -6.27 9.85
CA PRO A 127 -9.55 -5.68 8.64
C PRO A 127 -9.24 -6.74 7.59
N LEU A 128 -9.58 -6.44 6.34
CA LEU A 128 -9.21 -7.24 5.18
C LEU A 128 -8.20 -6.45 4.35
N LEU A 129 -7.15 -7.12 3.90
CA LEU A 129 -6.11 -6.50 3.10
C LEU A 129 -6.68 -6.09 1.72
N PRO A 130 -6.51 -4.82 1.29
CA PRO A 130 -7.08 -4.33 0.04
C PRO A 130 -6.48 -4.96 -1.22
N ASP A 131 -5.20 -5.36 -1.21
CA ASP A 131 -4.53 -6.03 -2.34
C ASP A 131 -5.09 -7.44 -2.62
N LYS A 132 -5.75 -8.04 -1.64
CA LYS A 132 -6.43 -9.34 -1.75
C LYS A 132 -7.93 -9.21 -2.02
N MET A 133 -8.43 -8.00 -2.21
CA MET A 133 -9.86 -7.71 -2.38
C MET A 133 -10.18 -7.28 -3.81
N GLU A 134 -11.21 -7.90 -4.39
CA GLU A 134 -11.83 -7.46 -5.63
C GLU A 134 -13.30 -7.10 -5.40
N VAL A 135 -13.73 -5.98 -5.97
CA VAL A 135 -15.13 -5.51 -5.89
C VAL A 135 -15.77 -5.70 -7.24
N SER A 136 -16.92 -6.36 -7.28
CA SER A 136 -17.63 -6.64 -8.53
C SER A 136 -19.14 -6.53 -8.35
N ARG A 137 -19.85 -6.40 -9.48
CA ARG A 137 -21.31 -6.44 -9.54
C ARG A 137 -21.77 -7.70 -10.24
N ASP A 138 -22.77 -8.35 -9.65
CA ASP A 138 -23.42 -9.48 -10.30
C ASP A 138 -24.15 -8.99 -11.57
N SER A 139 -23.86 -9.59 -12.72
CA SER A 139 -24.43 -9.16 -14.00
C SER A 139 -25.94 -9.36 -14.12
N ARG A 140 -26.52 -10.25 -13.29
CA ARG A 140 -27.95 -10.56 -13.30
C ARG A 140 -28.72 -9.74 -12.28
N THR A 141 -28.18 -9.58 -11.07
CA THR A 141 -28.88 -8.90 -9.97
C THR A 141 -28.46 -7.43 -9.80
N GLY A 142 -27.28 -7.06 -10.30
CA GLY A 142 -26.67 -5.74 -10.09
C GLY A 142 -26.14 -5.52 -8.67
N GLU A 143 -26.24 -6.54 -7.81
CA GLU A 143 -25.79 -6.47 -6.43
C GLU A 143 -24.27 -6.51 -6.36
N LEU A 144 -23.74 -5.70 -5.44
CA LEU A 144 -22.31 -5.68 -5.15
C LEU A 144 -21.93 -6.91 -4.35
N TYR A 145 -20.81 -7.51 -4.73
CA TYR A 145 -20.15 -8.53 -3.95
C TYR A 145 -18.66 -8.28 -3.93
N TYR A 146 -18.01 -8.91 -2.96
CA TYR A 146 -16.59 -8.79 -2.71
C TYR A 146 -15.98 -10.18 -2.86
N THR A 147 -14.85 -10.27 -3.54
CA THR A 147 -14.07 -11.51 -3.62
C THR A 147 -12.77 -11.29 -2.88
N TYR A 148 -12.61 -11.96 -1.74
CA TYR A 148 -11.37 -11.94 -0.97
C TYR A 148 -10.54 -13.17 -1.30
N THR A 149 -9.28 -12.97 -1.71
CA THR A 149 -8.36 -14.07 -2.02
C THR A 149 -7.49 -14.38 -0.82
N ARG A 150 -7.81 -15.46 -0.10
CA ARG A 150 -7.02 -15.92 1.04
C ARG A 150 -5.92 -16.87 0.59
N THR A 151 -4.68 -16.40 0.64
CA THR A 151 -3.48 -17.18 0.30
C THR A 151 -2.70 -17.68 1.51
N THR A 152 -2.90 -17.06 2.67
CA THR A 152 -2.20 -17.36 3.92
C THR A 152 -3.21 -17.59 5.06
N GLU A 153 -2.73 -17.75 6.30
CA GLU A 153 -3.60 -17.97 7.47
C GLU A 153 -3.87 -16.68 8.25
N GLU A 154 -3.76 -15.53 7.59
CA GLU A 154 -3.84 -14.20 8.19
C GLU A 154 -5.23 -13.85 8.75
N ASN A 155 -6.27 -14.53 8.28
CA ASN A 155 -7.61 -14.39 8.82
C ASN A 155 -8.15 -15.77 9.19
N PRO A 156 -8.31 -16.08 10.50
CA PRO A 156 -8.79 -17.37 10.98
C PRO A 156 -10.30 -17.56 10.76
N ASN A 157 -11.05 -16.50 10.43
CA ASN A 157 -12.49 -16.57 10.21
C ASN A 157 -12.86 -17.26 8.89
N PHE A 158 -11.90 -17.40 7.99
CA PHE A 158 -12.07 -18.18 6.78
C PHE A 158 -11.52 -19.58 7.00
N VAL A 159 -12.35 -20.59 6.73
CA VAL A 159 -11.92 -21.99 6.84
C VAL A 159 -11.03 -22.34 5.64
N ASP A 160 -11.51 -22.08 4.43
CA ASP A 160 -10.81 -22.47 3.20
C ASP A 160 -9.78 -21.44 2.73
N LYS A 161 -8.75 -21.92 2.01
CA LYS A 161 -7.85 -21.08 1.21
C LYS A 161 -8.43 -20.93 -0.20
N GLY A 162 -8.19 -19.80 -0.84
CA GLY A 162 -8.70 -19.50 -2.19
C GLY A 162 -9.59 -18.26 -2.24
N GLN A 163 -10.43 -18.18 -3.27
CA GLN A 163 -11.34 -17.05 -3.48
C GLN A 163 -12.62 -17.24 -2.69
N ILE A 164 -12.93 -16.27 -1.83
CA ILE A 164 -14.08 -16.29 -0.94
C ILE A 164 -14.99 -15.13 -1.34
N ARG A 165 -16.22 -15.46 -1.75
CA ARG A 165 -17.22 -14.45 -2.10
C ARG A 165 -17.96 -14.01 -0.85
N LEU A 166 -17.82 -12.73 -0.52
CA LEU A 166 -18.50 -12.04 0.57
C LEU A 166 -19.65 -11.19 0.02
N ARG A 167 -20.74 -11.13 0.77
CA ARG A 167 -21.89 -10.30 0.41
C ARG A 167 -21.64 -8.84 0.82
N ARG A 168 -22.42 -7.92 0.26
CA ARG A 168 -22.29 -6.50 0.57
C ARG A 168 -22.48 -6.20 2.06
N GLU A 169 -23.43 -6.88 2.70
CA GLU A 169 -23.79 -6.71 4.11
C GLU A 169 -22.76 -7.25 5.11
N ASP A 170 -21.83 -8.07 4.63
CA ASP A 170 -20.76 -8.72 5.42
C ASP A 170 -19.43 -7.97 5.33
N VAL A 171 -19.36 -6.90 4.53
CA VAL A 171 -18.15 -6.10 4.32
C VAL A 171 -18.43 -4.63 4.58
N LEU A 172 -17.73 -4.07 5.57
CA LEU A 172 -17.56 -2.63 5.68
C LEU A 172 -16.50 -2.21 4.66
N HIS A 173 -16.94 -1.54 3.60
CA HIS A 173 -16.05 -0.93 2.61
C HIS A 173 -16.11 0.58 2.72
N ILE A 174 -14.94 1.19 2.92
CA ILE A 174 -14.73 2.63 2.83
C ILE A 174 -13.90 2.91 1.58
N PRO A 175 -14.52 3.41 0.50
CA PRO A 175 -13.78 3.82 -0.69
C PRO A 175 -13.16 5.21 -0.47
N GLY A 176 -11.92 5.38 -0.89
CA GLY A 176 -11.26 6.68 -0.98
C GLY A 176 -11.70 7.47 -2.22
N LEU A 177 -10.92 8.47 -2.59
CA LEU A 177 -11.17 9.28 -3.79
C LEU A 177 -11.13 8.41 -5.05
N GLY A 178 -12.21 8.40 -5.84
CA GLY A 178 -12.31 7.70 -7.12
C GLY A 178 -13.37 8.35 -8.02
N PHE A 179 -13.37 8.07 -9.32
CA PHE A 179 -14.35 8.65 -10.25
C PHE A 179 -15.69 7.91 -10.31
N ASP A 180 -15.76 6.66 -9.86
CA ASP A 180 -16.95 5.81 -9.99
C ASP A 180 -17.73 5.61 -8.68
N GLY A 181 -17.18 6.11 -7.57
CA GLY A 181 -17.71 5.97 -6.22
C GLY A 181 -17.77 4.53 -5.70
N LEU A 182 -17.17 3.57 -6.42
CA LEU A 182 -17.17 2.16 -6.06
C LEU A 182 -15.84 1.71 -5.47
N VAL A 183 -14.73 2.12 -6.08
CA VAL A 183 -13.36 1.80 -5.63
C VAL A 183 -12.53 3.08 -5.72
N GLY A 184 -11.83 3.42 -4.65
CA GLY A 184 -10.91 4.55 -4.63
C GLY A 184 -9.61 4.25 -5.36
N TYR A 185 -8.97 5.29 -5.90
CA TYR A 185 -7.63 5.20 -6.47
C TYR A 185 -6.59 5.10 -5.37
N SER A 186 -5.62 4.19 -5.52
CA SER A 186 -4.44 4.16 -4.65
C SER A 186 -3.66 5.47 -4.77
N PRO A 187 -3.50 6.25 -3.69
CA PRO A 187 -2.68 7.46 -3.70
C PRO A 187 -1.22 7.16 -4.08
N ILE A 188 -0.72 5.99 -3.67
CA ILE A 188 0.63 5.52 -4.04
C ILE A 188 0.74 5.26 -5.54
N ALA A 189 -0.25 4.60 -6.15
CA ALA A 189 -0.26 4.39 -7.59
C ALA A 189 -0.33 5.71 -8.37
N MET A 190 -1.12 6.67 -7.88
CA MET A 190 -1.24 8.01 -8.48
C MET A 190 0.06 8.81 -8.36
N ALA A 191 0.76 8.70 -7.23
CA ALA A 191 2.00 9.43 -6.96
C ALA A 191 3.28 8.65 -7.33
N LYS A 192 3.16 7.50 -8.01
CA LYS A 192 4.26 6.54 -8.17
C LYS A 192 5.52 7.14 -8.77
N ASN A 193 5.40 8.05 -9.75
CA ASN A 193 6.57 8.67 -10.37
C ASN A 193 7.35 9.58 -9.41
N ALA A 194 6.64 10.36 -8.59
CA ALA A 194 7.29 11.23 -7.60
C ALA A 194 7.99 10.40 -6.52
N ILE A 195 7.31 9.35 -6.02
CA ILE A 195 7.89 8.40 -5.07
C ILE A 195 9.09 7.69 -5.69
N GLY A 196 8.99 7.27 -6.96
CA GLY A 196 10.08 6.64 -7.70
C GLY A 196 11.32 7.51 -7.83
N ILE A 197 11.14 8.83 -8.06
CA ILE A 197 12.25 9.79 -8.07
C ILE A 197 12.89 9.89 -6.69
N ALA A 198 12.09 9.96 -5.61
CA ALA A 198 12.62 10.01 -4.25
C ALA A 198 13.47 8.77 -3.93
N LEU A 199 12.95 7.57 -4.20
CA LEU A 199 13.67 6.31 -4.02
C LEU A 199 14.96 6.26 -4.85
N ALA A 200 14.91 6.67 -6.12
CA ALA A 200 16.09 6.69 -6.97
C ALA A 200 17.17 7.66 -6.47
N THR A 201 16.74 8.81 -5.96
CA THR A 201 17.64 9.84 -5.41
C THR A 201 18.28 9.38 -4.11
N GLU A 202 17.51 8.78 -3.21
CA GLU A 202 18.02 8.20 -1.96
C GLU A 202 19.03 7.07 -2.25
N GLU A 203 18.74 6.18 -3.19
CA GLU A 203 19.65 5.10 -3.56
C GLU A 203 20.94 5.62 -4.21
N TYR A 204 20.83 6.60 -5.12
CA TYR A 204 22.00 7.23 -5.72
C TYR A 204 22.85 7.92 -4.67
N GLY A 205 22.24 8.70 -3.76
CA GLY A 205 22.92 9.36 -2.66
C GLY A 205 23.61 8.36 -1.72
N ALA A 206 22.92 7.29 -1.33
CA ALA A 206 23.48 6.23 -0.50
C ALA A 206 24.67 5.55 -1.18
N ALA A 207 24.58 5.24 -2.48
CA ALA A 207 25.69 4.67 -3.25
C ALA A 207 26.87 5.65 -3.35
N PHE A 208 26.59 6.93 -3.59
CA PHE A 208 27.61 7.98 -3.65
C PHE A 208 28.39 8.10 -2.35
N PHE A 209 27.71 8.18 -1.20
CA PHE A 209 28.38 8.25 0.11
C PHE A 209 29.06 6.94 0.50
N LYS A 210 28.46 5.78 0.19
CA LYS A 210 29.08 4.47 0.39
C LYS A 210 30.43 4.35 -0.33
N ASN A 211 30.55 4.97 -1.50
CA ASN A 211 31.77 5.03 -2.30
C ASN A 211 32.68 6.22 -1.94
N GLY A 212 32.49 6.83 -0.76
CA GLY A 212 33.36 7.89 -0.25
C GLY A 212 33.21 9.23 -0.99
N ALA A 213 32.02 9.51 -1.53
CA ALA A 213 31.72 10.72 -2.30
C ALA A 213 32.63 10.94 -3.52
N ARG A 214 33.24 9.85 -4.04
CA ARG A 214 34.06 9.90 -5.24
C ARG A 214 33.23 9.47 -6.44
N PRO A 215 33.11 10.31 -7.48
CA PRO A 215 32.61 9.83 -8.76
C PRO A 215 33.55 8.74 -9.31
N GLY A 216 33.03 7.94 -10.23
CA GLY A 216 33.82 6.92 -10.91
C GLY A 216 35.02 7.53 -11.65
N GLY A 217 35.91 6.67 -12.14
CA GLY A 217 37.02 7.11 -12.97
C GLY A 217 37.35 6.09 -14.04
N VAL A 218 38.16 6.53 -15.01
CA VAL A 218 38.68 5.70 -16.09
C VAL A 218 40.10 5.29 -15.74
N LEU A 219 40.39 3.99 -15.81
CA LEU A 219 41.77 3.50 -15.83
C LEU A 219 42.23 3.46 -17.28
N GLU A 220 43.17 4.34 -17.62
CA GLU A 220 43.78 4.43 -18.94
C GLU A 220 45.10 3.65 -18.94
N HIS A 221 45.24 2.70 -19.86
CA HIS A 221 46.47 1.93 -20.07
C HIS A 221 47.03 2.24 -21.46
N PRO A 222 48.34 2.56 -21.60
CA PRO A 222 48.91 3.05 -22.87
C PRO A 222 49.01 1.98 -23.97
N GLY A 223 48.98 0.70 -23.62
CA GLY A 223 49.03 -0.43 -24.56
C GLY A 223 47.78 -1.32 -24.54
N VAL A 224 47.80 -2.41 -25.31
CA VAL A 224 46.69 -3.38 -25.38
C VAL A 224 46.68 -4.26 -24.14
N LEU A 225 45.61 -4.16 -23.34
CA LEU A 225 45.36 -5.04 -22.20
C LEU A 225 44.89 -6.42 -22.70
N LYS A 226 45.63 -7.47 -22.35
CA LYS A 226 45.22 -8.86 -22.65
C LYS A 226 44.02 -9.31 -21.83
N ASP A 227 43.86 -8.78 -20.61
CA ASP A 227 42.78 -9.14 -19.69
C ASP A 227 42.32 -7.91 -18.87
N PRO A 228 41.41 -7.09 -19.42
CA PRO A 228 40.87 -5.92 -18.71
C PRO A 228 40.12 -6.24 -17.42
N SER A 229 39.56 -7.46 -17.30
CA SER A 229 38.78 -7.87 -16.14
C SER A 229 39.66 -7.99 -14.90
N LYS A 230 40.85 -8.58 -15.02
CA LYS A 230 41.81 -8.68 -13.92
C LYS A 230 42.26 -7.34 -13.37
N LEU A 231 42.52 -6.37 -14.25
CA LEU A 231 42.90 -5.01 -13.83
C LEU A 231 41.76 -4.31 -13.06
N ARG A 232 40.53 -4.49 -13.53
CA ARG A 232 39.35 -3.96 -12.84
C ARG A 232 39.14 -4.62 -11.48
N GLU A 233 39.30 -5.93 -11.40
CA GLU A 233 39.16 -6.70 -10.16
C GLU A 233 40.25 -6.35 -9.14
N SER A 234 41.51 -6.22 -9.56
CA SER A 234 42.60 -5.80 -8.68
C SER A 234 42.38 -4.38 -8.14
N TRP A 235 41.91 -3.47 -9.00
CA TRP A 235 41.53 -2.12 -8.58
C TRP A 235 40.41 -2.13 -7.55
N HIS A 236 39.34 -2.89 -7.79
CA HIS A 236 38.23 -3.00 -6.83
C HIS A 236 38.65 -3.69 -5.53
N ALA A 237 39.55 -4.68 -5.56
CA ALA A 237 40.02 -5.35 -4.36
C ALA A 237 40.80 -4.41 -3.43
N VAL A 238 41.63 -3.54 -4.01
CA VAL A 238 42.51 -2.65 -3.23
C VAL A 238 41.81 -1.33 -2.87
N TYR A 239 40.93 -0.81 -3.73
CA TYR A 239 40.36 0.54 -3.60
C TYR A 239 38.82 0.58 -3.59
N GLY A 240 38.14 -0.55 -3.81
CA GLY A 240 36.69 -0.64 -3.76
C GLY A 240 36.15 -0.67 -2.34
N GLY A 241 35.04 0.04 -2.10
CA GLY A 241 34.32 0.02 -0.83
C GLY A 241 34.90 0.94 0.24
N THR A 242 34.08 1.19 1.27
CA THR A 242 34.36 2.20 2.31
C THR A 242 35.61 1.89 3.14
N MET A 243 35.92 0.62 3.39
CA MET A 243 37.09 0.19 4.19
C MET A 243 38.44 0.45 3.51
N ASN A 244 38.45 0.62 2.19
CA ASN A 244 39.65 0.86 1.40
C ASN A 244 39.87 2.35 1.10
N THR A 245 39.03 3.22 1.66
CA THR A 245 39.09 4.67 1.51
C THR A 245 40.39 5.22 2.08
N GLY A 246 41.10 6.06 1.32
CA GLY A 246 42.31 6.74 1.78
C GLY A 246 43.60 5.93 1.63
N ARG A 247 43.53 4.73 1.03
CA ARG A 247 44.74 3.99 0.62
C ARG A 247 45.47 4.75 -0.49
N ILE A 248 46.80 4.73 -0.44
CA ILE A 248 47.64 5.30 -1.49
C ILE A 248 47.52 4.41 -2.73
N ALA A 249 47.15 5.02 -3.87
CA ALA A 249 47.03 4.30 -5.13
C ALA A 249 48.41 4.06 -5.75
N VAL A 250 48.77 2.79 -5.94
CA VAL A 250 49.93 2.36 -6.72
C VAL A 250 49.42 1.77 -8.03
N LEU A 251 49.91 2.32 -9.15
CA LEU A 251 49.55 1.92 -10.50
C LEU A 251 50.81 1.42 -11.22
N GLU A 252 50.74 0.21 -11.78
CA GLU A 252 51.85 -0.43 -12.51
C GLU A 252 51.75 -0.16 -14.02
N GLU A 253 52.83 -0.41 -14.75
CA GLU A 253 52.88 -0.41 -16.23
C GLU A 253 52.38 0.87 -16.93
N GLY A 254 52.44 2.02 -16.25
CA GLY A 254 52.05 3.31 -16.82
C GLY A 254 50.54 3.56 -16.84
N VAL A 255 49.75 2.76 -16.11
CA VAL A 255 48.31 2.99 -15.91
C VAL A 255 48.08 4.35 -15.25
N LYS A 256 47.10 5.10 -15.75
CA LYS A 256 46.66 6.38 -15.19
C LYS A 256 45.20 6.29 -14.76
N TYR A 257 44.89 6.79 -13.57
CA TYR A 257 43.50 6.96 -13.12
C TYR A 257 43.05 8.38 -13.45
N GLN A 258 42.08 8.51 -14.35
CA GLN A 258 41.40 9.77 -14.63
C GLN A 258 40.08 9.79 -13.85
N GLN A 259 39.98 10.70 -12.88
CA GLN A 259 38.73 10.90 -12.16
C GLN A 259 37.70 11.56 -13.09
N ILE A 260 36.53 10.96 -13.24
CA ILE A 260 35.41 11.59 -13.94
C ILE A 260 34.73 12.52 -12.94
N ALA A 261 34.45 13.76 -13.29
CA ALA A 261 33.68 14.66 -12.43
C ALA A 261 32.18 14.34 -12.51
N ILE A 262 31.43 14.68 -11.45
CA ILE A 262 29.96 14.67 -11.52
C ILE A 262 29.55 15.80 -12.49
N PRO A 263 28.68 15.53 -13.48
CA PRO A 263 28.11 16.56 -14.34
C PRO A 263 27.34 17.65 -13.59
#